data_AF-A0A1A9IVX8-F1
#
_entry.id   AF-A0A1A9IVX8-F1
#
_cell.length_a   1.000
_cell.length_b   1.000
_cell.length_c   1.000
_cell.angle_alpha   90.00
_cell.angle_beta   90.00
_cell.angle_gamma   90.00
#
_symmetry.space_group_name_H-M   'P 1'
#
loop_
_entity.id
_entity.type
_entity.pdbx_description
1 polymer ?
#
loop_
_entity_poly.entity_id
_entity_poly.type
_entity_poly.pdbx_seq_one_letter_code
_entity_poly.pdbx_strand_id
1 'polypeptide(L)'
;MSAEFGGHSGRQGKISQWLRGRRPKQPAGDGGREALLLAAAGAGLPLAPAAHPGIGYGCSCDRVGCPTPARHPVSFAWQTQSTTDRAQVERWARHQPEANFITATGMAHDVLDVPLEAGRAALERLRLGGVEVGPVAESDDGRMLFFTLTRGTPEDEDEWWPCELDCHPETMDEHPGLRWHCRGSYVLVPPARLPGDADRAVRWLAGHGPEHPLPDPLTLLETLTDACARHTADEPGHPAPAWPLRH
;
A
#
# COMPACT_ATOMS: atom_id res chain seq x y z
N MET A 1 61.13 -41.68 -41.43
CA MET A 1 60.43 -42.65 -42.31
C MET A 1 59.00 -42.18 -42.45
N SER A 2 58.69 -41.74 -43.66
CA SER A 2 57.45 -41.13 -44.09
C SER A 2 56.28 -42.12 -44.09
N ALA A 3 55.08 -41.63 -43.83
CA ALA A 3 53.86 -42.17 -44.43
C ALA A 3 52.81 -41.05 -44.46
N GLU A 4 52.70 -40.41 -45.62
CA GLU A 4 51.51 -39.69 -46.04
C GLU A 4 50.38 -40.69 -46.29
N PHE A 5 49.15 -40.36 -45.90
CA PHE A 5 47.95 -40.82 -46.61
C PHE A 5 46.92 -39.70 -46.62
N GLY A 6 46.49 -39.35 -47.82
CA GLY A 6 45.60 -38.23 -48.10
C GLY A 6 44.11 -38.57 -47.97
N GLY A 7 43.35 -37.50 -47.75
CA GLY A 7 42.13 -37.16 -48.47
C GLY A 7 40.89 -38.04 -48.31
N HIS A 8 39.87 -37.51 -47.62
CA HIS A 8 38.53 -37.55 -48.20
C HIS A 8 37.68 -36.33 -47.85
N SER A 9 36.94 -35.91 -48.87
CA SER A 9 36.04 -34.78 -49.01
C SER A 9 34.77 -34.87 -48.15
N GLY A 10 34.33 -33.70 -47.68
CA GLY A 10 32.95 -33.23 -47.82
C GLY A 10 31.83 -34.05 -47.19
N ARG A 11 31.30 -33.56 -46.06
CA ARG A 11 29.86 -33.64 -45.78
C ARG A 11 29.45 -32.56 -44.79
N GLN A 12 28.89 -31.48 -45.32
CA GLN A 12 28.08 -30.53 -44.56
C GLN A 12 26.89 -31.28 -43.94
N GLY A 13 26.96 -31.53 -42.63
CA GLY A 13 25.87 -32.05 -41.83
C GLY A 13 25.10 -30.89 -41.20
N LYS A 14 24.01 -30.50 -41.86
CA LYS A 14 22.99 -29.55 -41.38
C LYS A 14 22.31 -30.07 -40.09
N ILE A 15 22.93 -29.87 -38.93
CA ILE A 15 22.32 -30.17 -37.62
C ILE A 15 22.35 -28.93 -36.71
N SER A 16 22.20 -27.74 -37.32
CA SER A 16 22.02 -26.47 -36.63
C SER A 16 20.62 -25.91 -36.91
N GLN A 17 19.57 -26.58 -36.44
CA GLN A 17 18.25 -25.92 -36.41
C GLN A 17 17.24 -26.41 -35.37
N TRP A 18 17.55 -27.44 -34.58
CA TRP A 18 16.58 -28.01 -33.63
C TRP A 18 16.84 -27.71 -32.15
N LEU A 19 17.77 -26.79 -31.85
CA LEU A 19 18.11 -26.33 -30.48
C LEU A 19 17.74 -24.86 -30.19
N ARG A 20 16.72 -24.32 -30.86
CA ARG A 20 16.15 -23.00 -30.50
C ARG A 20 14.65 -23.08 -30.29
N GLY A 21 14.20 -24.03 -29.47
CA GLY A 21 12.84 -24.15 -28.98
C GLY A 21 12.71 -23.56 -27.59
N ARG A 22 11.95 -22.47 -27.47
CA ARG A 22 11.51 -21.79 -26.23
C ARG A 22 12.64 -21.30 -25.30
N ARG A 23 13.12 -20.09 -25.61
CA ARG A 23 13.52 -19.14 -24.57
C ARG A 23 12.33 -19.03 -23.60
N PRO A 24 12.49 -19.23 -22.28
CA PRO A 24 11.41 -18.93 -21.35
C PRO A 24 10.98 -17.49 -21.62
N LYS A 25 9.69 -17.28 -21.84
CA LYS A 25 9.11 -15.94 -21.85
C LYS A 25 9.52 -15.35 -20.50
N GLN A 26 10.46 -14.39 -20.51
CA GLN A 26 10.69 -13.58 -19.32
C GLN A 26 9.30 -13.08 -18.91
N PRO A 27 8.88 -13.31 -17.66
CA PRO A 27 7.66 -12.67 -17.19
C PRO A 27 7.83 -11.18 -17.52
N ALA A 28 6.79 -10.56 -18.08
CA ALA A 28 6.76 -9.12 -18.21
C ALA A 28 7.24 -8.57 -16.86
N GLY A 29 8.35 -7.81 -16.86
CA GLY A 29 9.00 -7.41 -15.63
C GLY A 29 7.97 -6.85 -14.68
N ASP A 30 8.09 -7.19 -13.40
CA ASP A 30 7.15 -6.94 -12.28
C ASP A 30 6.83 -5.43 -12.04
N GLY A 31 7.06 -4.55 -13.01
CA GLY A 31 6.66 -3.13 -12.96
C GLY A 31 7.27 -2.34 -11.80
N GLY A 32 8.27 -2.92 -11.10
CA GLY A 32 8.82 -2.37 -9.87
C GLY A 32 8.06 -2.73 -8.59
N ARG A 33 7.02 -3.59 -8.62
CA ARG A 33 6.23 -3.96 -7.42
C ARG A 33 7.09 -4.58 -6.32
N GLU A 34 7.91 -5.58 -6.61
CA GLU A 34 8.83 -6.18 -5.63
C GLU A 34 9.74 -5.10 -5.04
N ALA A 35 10.28 -4.19 -5.87
CA ALA A 35 11.13 -3.11 -5.40
C ALA A 35 10.38 -2.14 -4.46
N LEU A 36 9.13 -1.79 -4.77
CA LEU A 36 8.29 -0.92 -3.95
C LEU A 36 7.93 -1.58 -2.61
N LEU A 37 7.61 -2.88 -2.60
CA LEU A 37 7.35 -3.63 -1.37
C LEU A 37 8.60 -3.72 -0.50
N LEU A 38 9.77 -3.95 -1.11
CA LEU A 38 11.03 -3.98 -0.38
C LEU A 38 11.44 -2.59 0.14
N ALA A 39 11.12 -1.52 -0.59
CA ALA A 39 11.32 -0.15 -0.12
C ALA A 39 10.43 0.15 1.09
N ALA A 40 9.14 -0.22 1.05
CA ALA A 40 8.23 -0.11 2.18
C ALA A 40 8.71 -0.89 3.41
N ALA A 41 9.11 -2.15 3.23
CA ALA A 41 9.67 -2.97 4.31
C ALA A 41 10.99 -2.38 4.86
N GLY A 42 11.85 -1.87 3.98
CA GLY A 42 13.10 -1.19 4.35
C GLY A 42 12.89 0.12 5.09
N ALA A 43 11.76 0.78 4.88
CA ALA A 43 11.31 1.96 5.63
C ALA A 43 10.66 1.62 6.98
N GLY A 44 10.62 0.34 7.36
CA GLY A 44 10.06 -0.10 8.64
C GLY A 44 8.56 -0.38 8.62
N LEU A 45 7.91 -0.41 7.45
CA LEU A 45 6.49 -0.76 7.34
C LEU A 45 6.32 -2.29 7.36
N PRO A 46 5.72 -2.89 8.40
CA PRO A 46 5.59 -4.34 8.50
C PRO A 46 4.47 -4.84 7.58
N LEU A 47 4.83 -5.68 6.60
CA LEU A 47 3.93 -6.10 5.52
C LEU A 47 3.32 -7.48 5.75
N ALA A 48 2.06 -7.66 5.34
CA ALA A 48 1.43 -8.97 5.19
C ALA A 48 0.63 -9.08 3.87
N PRO A 49 0.49 -10.28 3.28
CA PRO A 49 -0.33 -10.47 2.09
C PRO A 49 -1.80 -10.14 2.33
N ALA A 50 -2.41 -9.49 1.35
CA ALA A 50 -3.80 -9.10 1.33
C ALA A 50 -4.51 -9.58 0.06
N ALA A 51 -5.83 -9.68 0.16
CA ALA A 51 -6.69 -10.01 -0.96
C ALA A 51 -6.50 -8.99 -2.08
N HIS A 52 -6.71 -9.43 -3.31
CA HIS A 52 -6.61 -8.62 -4.52
C HIS A 52 -7.90 -8.70 -5.32
N PRO A 53 -8.06 -7.89 -6.39
CA PRO A 53 -9.21 -8.02 -7.26
C PRO A 53 -9.25 -9.44 -7.84
N GLY A 54 -10.36 -10.13 -7.63
CA GLY A 54 -10.60 -11.49 -8.11
C GLY A 54 -11.59 -11.51 -9.27
N ILE A 55 -11.61 -12.62 -10.01
CA ILE A 55 -12.57 -12.84 -11.10
C ILE A 55 -13.94 -13.15 -10.49
N GLY A 56 -14.99 -12.44 -10.92
CA GLY A 56 -16.36 -12.66 -10.44
C GLY A 56 -16.76 -11.64 -9.36
N TYR A 57 -16.76 -12.04 -8.09
CA TYR A 57 -17.29 -11.25 -6.97
C TYR A 57 -16.40 -10.07 -6.53
N GLY A 58 -15.41 -9.69 -7.34
CA GLY A 58 -14.56 -8.52 -7.14
C GLY A 58 -13.45 -8.69 -6.08
N CYS A 59 -13.31 -9.88 -5.47
CA CYS A 59 -12.29 -10.18 -4.47
C CYS A 59 -11.72 -11.59 -4.65
N SER A 60 -10.42 -11.76 -4.43
CA SER A 60 -9.72 -13.04 -4.51
C SER A 60 -10.04 -14.02 -3.37
N CYS A 61 -10.88 -13.62 -2.41
CA CYS A 61 -11.36 -14.50 -1.35
C CYS A 61 -12.60 -15.33 -1.74
N ASP A 62 -13.13 -15.11 -2.96
CA ASP A 62 -14.33 -15.76 -3.53
C ASP A 62 -15.60 -15.66 -2.66
N ARG A 63 -15.59 -14.82 -1.61
CA ARG A 63 -16.74 -14.59 -0.74
C ARG A 63 -17.73 -13.67 -1.43
N VAL A 64 -18.93 -14.18 -1.67
CA VAL A 64 -20.09 -13.37 -2.05
C VAL A 64 -20.38 -12.36 -0.94
N GLY A 65 -20.45 -11.07 -1.28
CA GLY A 65 -20.67 -10.01 -0.30
C GLY A 65 -19.45 -9.77 0.62
N CYS A 66 -18.23 -9.91 0.10
CA CYS A 66 -17.03 -9.48 0.81
C CYS A 66 -17.17 -8.01 1.24
N PRO A 67 -17.00 -7.67 2.55
CA PRO A 67 -17.21 -6.31 3.04
C PRO A 67 -16.13 -5.33 2.57
N THR A 68 -14.90 -5.82 2.38
CA THR A 68 -13.75 -5.00 1.95
C THR A 68 -13.04 -5.66 0.75
N PRO A 69 -13.69 -5.71 -0.43
CA PRO A 69 -13.15 -6.42 -1.60
C PRO A 69 -11.74 -5.93 -1.95
N ALA A 70 -10.82 -6.89 -2.16
CA ALA A 70 -9.41 -6.67 -2.49
C ALA A 70 -8.59 -5.85 -1.47
N ARG A 71 -9.05 -5.73 -0.21
CA ARG A 71 -8.40 -4.89 0.80
C ARG A 71 -8.02 -5.61 2.08
N HIS A 72 -8.74 -6.68 2.41
CA HIS A 72 -8.52 -7.37 3.68
C HIS A 72 -7.25 -8.25 3.64
N PRO A 73 -6.56 -8.45 4.78
CA PRO A 73 -5.51 -9.44 4.93
C PRO A 73 -6.01 -10.84 4.54
N VAL A 74 -5.11 -11.67 4.00
CA VAL A 74 -5.44 -13.08 3.67
C VAL A 74 -5.58 -13.91 4.94
N SER A 75 -4.79 -13.61 5.97
CA SER A 75 -4.72 -14.34 7.23
C SER A 75 -5.38 -13.55 8.36
N PHE A 76 -6.15 -14.21 9.22
CA PHE A 76 -6.64 -13.59 10.46
C PHE A 76 -5.53 -13.31 11.48
N ALA A 77 -4.36 -13.93 11.33
CA ALA A 77 -3.18 -13.68 12.15
C ALA A 77 -2.26 -12.61 11.55
N TRP A 78 -2.80 -11.70 10.74
CA TRP A 78 -2.01 -10.71 10.00
C TRP A 78 -1.17 -9.83 10.93
N GLN A 79 -1.68 -9.45 12.11
CA GLN A 79 -0.95 -8.62 13.06
C GLN A 79 0.40 -9.23 13.45
N THR A 80 0.42 -10.54 13.72
CA THR A 80 1.63 -11.26 14.16
C THR A 80 2.46 -11.77 12.98
N GLN A 81 1.87 -11.85 11.78
CA GLN A 81 2.56 -12.29 10.56
C GLN A 81 3.16 -11.13 9.77
N SER A 82 2.72 -9.89 10.00
CA SER A 82 3.29 -8.71 9.36
C SER A 82 4.77 -8.59 9.70
N THR A 83 5.59 -8.34 8.69
CA THR A 83 7.06 -8.35 8.85
C THR A 83 7.76 -7.37 7.92
N THR A 84 8.92 -6.89 8.36
CA THR A 84 9.88 -6.14 7.55
C THR A 84 11.02 -7.04 7.04
N ASP A 85 10.97 -8.36 7.31
CA ASP A 85 11.99 -9.30 6.85
C ASP A 85 12.03 -9.35 5.32
N ARG A 86 13.16 -8.92 4.76
CA ARG A 86 13.37 -8.81 3.32
C ARG A 86 13.13 -10.13 2.60
N ALA A 87 13.65 -11.24 3.12
CA ALA A 87 13.58 -12.54 2.46
C ALA A 87 12.14 -13.06 2.41
N GLN A 88 11.36 -12.82 3.46
CA GLN A 88 9.94 -13.15 3.53
C GLN A 88 9.12 -12.29 2.55
N VAL A 89 9.36 -10.98 2.48
CA VAL A 89 8.68 -10.08 1.54
C VAL A 89 9.00 -10.44 0.10
N GLU A 90 10.28 -10.68 -0.25
CA GLU A 90 10.67 -11.15 -1.59
C GLU A 90 9.97 -12.47 -1.95
N ARG A 91 9.90 -13.42 -1.00
CA ARG A 91 9.24 -14.70 -1.21
C ARG A 91 7.75 -14.50 -1.52
N TRP A 92 7.03 -13.69 -0.74
CA TRP A 92 5.63 -13.42 -1.00
C TRP A 92 5.43 -12.70 -2.33
N ALA A 93 6.21 -11.65 -2.62
CA ALA A 93 6.09 -10.88 -3.86
C ALA A 93 6.21 -11.77 -5.11
N ARG A 94 7.17 -12.72 -5.10
CA ARG A 94 7.46 -13.62 -6.23
C ARG A 94 6.46 -14.77 -6.38
N HIS A 95 6.01 -15.36 -5.26
CA HIS A 95 5.13 -16.53 -5.29
C HIS A 95 3.64 -16.16 -5.32
N GLN A 96 3.31 -14.92 -4.98
CA GLN A 96 1.95 -14.37 -5.01
C GLN A 96 1.95 -13.06 -5.82
N PRO A 97 2.17 -13.11 -7.15
CA PRO A 97 2.31 -11.92 -7.98
C PRO A 97 1.04 -11.05 -8.00
N GLU A 98 -0.12 -11.66 -7.76
CA GLU A 98 -1.40 -10.95 -7.75
C GLU A 98 -1.74 -10.37 -6.38
N ALA A 99 -1.16 -10.86 -5.28
CA ALA A 99 -1.53 -10.39 -3.95
C ALA A 99 -1.30 -8.88 -3.78
N ASN A 100 -2.25 -8.22 -3.14
CA ASN A 100 -1.98 -6.92 -2.54
C ASN A 100 -1.18 -7.15 -1.24
N PHE A 101 -0.70 -6.07 -0.64
CA PHE A 101 -0.10 -6.09 0.69
C PHE A 101 -0.75 -5.02 1.55
N ILE A 102 -0.88 -5.32 2.82
CA ILE A 102 -1.21 -4.34 3.86
C ILE A 102 0.00 -4.09 4.73
N THR A 103 -0.02 -2.97 5.44
CA THR A 103 0.89 -2.68 6.54
C THR A 103 0.12 -2.60 7.85
N ALA A 104 0.64 -3.22 8.90
CA ALA A 104 0.03 -3.18 10.23
C ALA A 104 0.42 -1.87 10.94
N THR A 105 -0.58 -1.07 11.32
CA THR A 105 -0.38 0.25 11.95
C THR A 105 -0.39 0.14 13.49
N GLY A 106 0.07 1.21 14.18
CA GLY A 106 0.09 1.30 15.64
C GLY A 106 1.19 0.51 16.34
N MET A 107 2.22 0.10 15.59
CA MET A 107 3.44 -0.48 16.14
C MET A 107 4.67 0.34 15.78
N ALA A 108 4.92 0.54 14.48
CA ALA A 108 6.06 1.31 13.99
C ALA A 108 5.66 2.64 13.32
N HIS A 109 4.41 2.71 12.85
CA HIS A 109 3.86 3.85 12.13
C HIS A 109 2.33 3.86 12.29
N ASP A 110 1.74 5.03 12.09
CA ASP A 110 0.31 5.22 11.93
C ASP A 110 0.01 5.85 10.57
N VAL A 111 -1.26 5.82 10.15
CA VAL A 111 -1.70 6.45 8.90
C VAL A 111 -2.89 7.36 9.13
N LEU A 112 -2.76 8.62 8.71
CA LEU A 112 -3.87 9.56 8.63
C LEU A 112 -4.51 9.43 7.24
N ASP A 113 -5.73 8.92 7.19
CA ASP A 113 -6.53 8.72 5.98
C ASP A 113 -7.56 9.85 5.85
N VAL A 114 -7.50 10.62 4.77
CA VAL A 114 -8.39 11.78 4.51
C VAL A 114 -9.01 11.72 3.11
N PRO A 115 -10.13 12.45 2.85
CA PRO A 115 -10.64 12.63 1.49
C PRO A 115 -9.57 13.21 0.56
N LEU A 116 -9.50 12.73 -0.68
CA LEU A 116 -8.45 13.07 -1.63
C LEU A 116 -8.28 14.58 -1.83
N GLU A 117 -9.38 15.30 -2.06
CA GLU A 117 -9.35 16.75 -2.30
C GLU A 117 -8.91 17.54 -1.05
N ALA A 118 -9.38 17.12 0.14
CA ALA A 118 -8.93 17.69 1.40
C ALA A 118 -7.43 17.44 1.63
N GLY A 119 -6.95 16.21 1.36
CA GLY A 119 -5.54 15.83 1.45
C GLY A 119 -4.65 16.64 0.52
N ARG A 120 -5.05 16.83 -0.75
CA ARG A 120 -4.31 17.68 -1.70
C ARG A 120 -4.19 19.13 -1.22
N ALA A 121 -5.30 19.70 -0.73
CA ALA A 121 -5.30 21.07 -0.19
C ALA A 121 -4.41 21.19 1.06
N ALA A 122 -4.44 20.20 1.95
CA ALA A 122 -3.58 20.16 3.14
C ALA A 122 -2.11 20.02 2.77
N LEU A 123 -1.76 19.12 1.84
CA LEU A 123 -0.40 18.89 1.39
C LEU A 123 0.23 20.16 0.83
N GLU A 124 -0.49 20.92 -0.01
CA GLU A 124 0.05 22.17 -0.56
C GLU A 124 0.29 23.21 0.54
N ARG A 125 -0.60 23.32 1.54
CA ARG A 125 -0.41 24.23 2.68
C ARG A 125 0.79 23.83 3.54
N LEU A 126 0.95 22.55 3.84
CA LEU A 126 2.09 22.02 4.60
C LEU A 126 3.41 22.29 3.86
N ARG A 127 3.43 22.06 2.54
CA ARG A 127 4.59 22.32 1.68
C ARG A 127 4.97 23.80 1.64
N LEU A 128 3.98 24.69 1.50
CA LEU A 128 4.20 26.15 1.55
C LEU A 128 4.67 26.63 2.93
N GLY A 129 4.25 25.93 3.99
CA GLY A 129 4.70 26.17 5.36
C GLY A 129 6.07 25.58 5.69
N GLY A 130 6.69 24.82 4.78
CA GLY A 130 7.98 24.16 5.00
C GLY A 130 7.91 22.98 5.98
N VAL A 131 6.73 22.39 6.18
CA VAL A 131 6.53 21.20 7.02
C VAL A 131 6.93 19.95 6.25
N GLU A 132 7.69 19.06 6.89
CA GLU A 132 8.03 17.76 6.32
C GLU A 132 6.85 16.78 6.47
N VAL A 133 6.39 16.23 5.34
CA VAL A 133 5.13 15.45 5.28
C VAL A 133 5.37 13.92 5.21
N GLY A 134 6.59 13.50 4.90
CA GLY A 134 6.93 12.08 4.79
C GLY A 134 6.28 11.36 3.60
N PRO A 135 6.11 10.03 3.70
CA PRO A 135 5.45 9.21 2.68
C PRO A 135 3.95 9.50 2.60
N VAL A 136 3.45 9.62 1.37
CA VAL A 136 2.03 9.88 1.07
C VAL A 136 1.59 8.96 -0.06
N ALA A 137 0.42 8.34 0.08
CA ALA A 137 -0.20 7.54 -0.97
C ALA A 137 -1.55 8.11 -1.38
N GLU A 138 -1.88 7.97 -2.66
CA GLU A 138 -3.20 8.26 -3.21
C GLU A 138 -3.91 6.95 -3.54
N SER A 139 -5.20 6.91 -3.28
CA SER A 139 -6.06 5.77 -3.57
C SER A 139 -7.17 6.20 -4.53
N ASP A 140 -7.34 5.46 -5.63
CA ASP A 140 -8.37 5.72 -6.66
C ASP A 140 -9.82 5.43 -6.17
N ASP A 141 -10.03 5.35 -4.86
CA ASP A 141 -11.33 5.41 -4.17
C ASP A 141 -11.59 6.75 -3.48
N GLY A 142 -10.79 7.77 -3.80
CA GLY A 142 -11.01 9.14 -3.32
C GLY A 142 -10.38 9.43 -1.97
N ARG A 143 -9.31 8.72 -1.61
CA ARG A 143 -8.60 8.89 -0.33
C ARG A 143 -7.12 9.20 -0.53
N MET A 144 -6.54 9.92 0.43
CA MET A 144 -5.11 10.19 0.53
C MET A 144 -4.61 9.76 1.91
N LEU A 145 -3.51 9.02 1.94
CA LEU A 145 -2.94 8.36 3.12
C LEU A 145 -1.60 9.00 3.47
N PHE A 146 -1.50 9.59 4.66
CA PHE A 146 -0.27 10.19 5.18
C PHE A 146 0.35 9.25 6.22
N PHE A 147 1.56 8.77 5.97
CA PHE A 147 2.26 7.82 6.85
C PHE A 147 3.08 8.61 7.86
N THR A 148 2.92 8.31 9.14
CA THR A 148 3.47 9.07 10.27
C THR A 148 4.11 8.13 11.28
N LEU A 149 4.91 8.69 12.19
CA LEU A 149 5.31 7.97 13.39
C LEU A 149 4.06 7.59 14.18
N THR A 150 4.13 6.48 14.91
CA THR A 150 3.01 6.11 15.77
C THR A 150 2.82 7.12 16.90
N ARG A 151 1.57 7.45 17.23
CA ARG A 151 1.23 8.41 18.31
C ARG A 151 1.46 7.85 19.71
N GLY A 152 1.63 6.54 19.83
CA GLY A 152 1.83 5.85 21.11
C GLY A 152 3.30 5.51 21.37
N THR A 153 3.58 5.09 22.58
CA THR A 153 4.82 4.40 22.99
C THR A 153 4.52 2.90 22.96
N PRO A 154 4.95 2.16 21.91
CA PRO A 154 4.58 0.74 21.77
C PRO A 154 5.04 -0.15 22.93
N GLU A 155 6.01 0.34 23.71
CA GLU A 155 6.61 -0.34 24.88
C GLU A 155 5.82 -0.11 26.18
N ASP A 156 4.92 0.88 26.23
CA ASP A 156 4.10 1.19 27.39
C ASP A 156 2.61 1.06 27.04
N GLU A 157 2.03 -0.11 27.33
CA GLU A 157 0.61 -0.38 27.06
C GLU A 157 -0.33 0.55 27.86
N ASP A 158 0.14 1.15 28.96
CA ASP A 158 -0.65 2.04 29.82
C ASP A 158 -0.70 3.49 29.30
N GLU A 159 0.19 3.85 28.36
CA GLU A 159 0.19 5.14 27.66
C GLU A 159 -0.67 5.13 26.38
N TRP A 160 -1.23 3.98 26.00
CA TRP A 160 -2.15 3.90 24.86
C TRP A 160 -3.58 4.25 25.27
N TRP A 161 -4.16 5.28 24.64
CA TRP A 161 -5.57 5.65 24.80
C TRP A 161 -6.33 5.68 23.46
N PRO A 162 -7.57 5.16 23.42
CA PRO A 162 -8.42 5.28 22.24
C PRO A 162 -8.78 6.75 21.99
N CYS A 163 -8.86 7.14 20.72
CA CYS A 163 -9.27 8.48 20.26
C CYS A 163 -10.49 8.36 19.33
N GLU A 164 -11.35 9.39 19.29
CA GLU A 164 -12.52 9.43 18.39
C GLU A 164 -12.16 9.37 16.90
N LEU A 165 -10.88 9.56 16.55
CA LEU A 165 -10.37 9.44 15.19
C LEU A 165 -9.85 8.03 14.86
N ASP A 166 -9.74 7.12 15.85
CA ASP A 166 -9.26 5.77 15.62
C ASP A 166 -10.22 5.02 14.68
N CYS A 167 -9.71 4.60 13.52
CA CYS A 167 -10.49 3.88 12.54
C CYS A 167 -10.02 2.44 12.41
N HIS A 168 -10.98 1.52 12.48
CA HIS A 168 -10.81 0.13 12.10
C HIS A 168 -11.46 -0.11 10.73
N PRO A 169 -10.97 -1.08 9.94
CA PRO A 169 -11.55 -1.43 8.64
C PRO A 169 -13.05 -1.75 8.69
N GLU A 170 -13.55 -2.25 9.82
CA GLU A 170 -14.98 -2.48 10.06
C GLU A 170 -15.82 -1.21 10.31
N THR A 171 -15.21 -0.06 10.65
CA THR A 171 -15.90 1.20 10.99
C THR A 171 -15.66 2.32 10.00
N MET A 172 -15.13 2.02 8.80
CA MET A 172 -14.76 3.05 7.81
C MET A 172 -15.93 3.99 7.46
N ASP A 173 -17.17 3.49 7.39
CA ASP A 173 -18.35 4.29 7.05
C ASP A 173 -18.77 5.29 8.15
N GLU A 174 -18.26 5.14 9.37
CA GLU A 174 -18.59 5.99 10.53
C GLU A 174 -17.77 7.30 10.54
N HIS A 175 -16.69 7.37 9.75
CA HIS A 175 -15.78 8.52 9.69
C HIS A 175 -15.49 8.92 8.23
N PRO A 176 -16.41 9.64 7.55
CA PRO A 176 -16.19 10.07 6.15
C PRO A 176 -15.08 11.14 6.02
N GLY A 177 -14.80 11.88 7.10
CA GLY A 177 -13.73 12.87 7.16
C GLY A 177 -12.35 12.25 7.37
N LEU A 178 -11.63 12.73 8.38
CA LEU A 178 -10.31 12.23 8.76
C LEU A 178 -10.45 10.94 9.58
N ARG A 179 -9.61 9.95 9.26
CA ARG A 179 -9.45 8.68 9.97
C ARG A 179 -8.00 8.52 10.40
N TRP A 180 -7.78 7.92 11.55
CA TRP A 180 -6.46 7.61 12.06
C TRP A 180 -6.32 6.10 12.24
N HIS A 181 -5.57 5.45 11.35
CA HIS A 181 -5.22 4.05 11.46
C HIS A 181 -4.06 3.89 12.43
N CYS A 182 -4.38 3.51 13.67
CA CYS A 182 -3.44 3.27 14.77
C CYS A 182 -3.36 1.76 15.09
N ARG A 183 -3.27 1.41 16.38
CA ARG A 183 -3.14 0.03 16.88
C ARG A 183 -4.32 -0.83 16.43
N GLY A 184 -4.00 -2.04 15.96
CA GLY A 184 -5.01 -3.00 15.51
C GLY A 184 -5.68 -2.63 14.18
N SER A 185 -5.13 -1.67 13.44
CA SER A 185 -5.60 -1.29 12.11
C SER A 185 -4.57 -1.65 11.03
N TYR A 186 -4.95 -1.47 9.78
CA TYR A 186 -4.08 -1.64 8.63
C TYR A 186 -4.55 -0.79 7.45
N VAL A 187 -3.63 -0.50 6.54
CA VAL A 187 -3.94 0.08 5.22
C VAL A 187 -3.25 -0.70 4.11
N LEU A 188 -3.73 -0.56 2.87
CA LEU A 188 -3.05 -1.10 1.70
C LEU A 188 -1.72 -0.37 1.45
N VAL A 189 -0.72 -1.14 1.02
CA VAL A 189 0.60 -0.61 0.64
C VAL A 189 0.72 -0.54 -0.87
N PRO A 190 1.12 0.61 -1.45
CA PRO A 190 1.37 0.69 -2.88
C PRO A 190 2.48 -0.27 -3.37
N PRO A 191 2.34 -0.89 -4.56
CA PRO A 191 1.21 -0.75 -5.49
C PRO A 191 0.12 -1.78 -5.21
N ALA A 192 -1.00 -1.35 -4.62
CA ALA A 192 -2.16 -2.21 -4.38
C ALA A 192 -3.25 -1.95 -5.42
N ARG A 193 -3.91 -3.00 -5.92
CA ARG A 193 -4.99 -2.89 -6.89
C ARG A 193 -6.34 -2.84 -6.21
N LEU A 194 -7.22 -1.96 -6.69
CA LEU A 194 -8.57 -1.80 -6.16
C LEU A 194 -9.60 -2.53 -7.04
N PRO A 195 -10.79 -2.89 -6.50
CA PRO A 195 -11.87 -3.43 -7.31
C PRO A 195 -12.40 -2.41 -8.34
N GLY A 196 -12.99 -2.90 -9.42
CA GLY A 196 -13.57 -2.08 -10.49
C GLY A 196 -12.68 -2.05 -11.73
N ASP A 197 -12.53 -0.88 -12.36
CA ASP A 197 -11.72 -0.70 -13.57
C ASP A 197 -10.26 -1.15 -13.35
N ALA A 198 -9.66 -1.74 -14.38
CA ALA A 198 -8.37 -2.43 -14.31
C ALA A 198 -7.20 -1.55 -13.83
N ASP A 199 -7.34 -0.23 -13.93
CA ASP A 199 -6.29 0.75 -13.59
C ASP A 199 -6.45 1.37 -12.21
N ARG A 200 -7.48 1.01 -11.43
CA ARG A 200 -7.67 1.57 -10.09
C ARG A 200 -6.67 0.98 -9.10
N ALA A 201 -5.93 1.84 -8.41
CA ALA A 201 -4.87 1.42 -7.50
C ALA A 201 -4.67 2.38 -6.32
N VAL A 202 -3.87 1.92 -5.36
CA VAL A 202 -3.20 2.75 -4.37
C VAL A 202 -1.75 2.93 -4.82
N ARG A 203 -1.30 4.18 -4.95
CA ARG A 203 0.02 4.56 -5.48
C ARG A 203 0.71 5.52 -4.53
N TRP A 204 2.03 5.40 -4.38
CA TRP A 204 2.81 6.45 -3.74
C TRP A 204 2.70 7.75 -4.56
N LEU A 205 2.50 8.87 -3.87
CA LEU A 205 2.54 10.18 -4.48
C LEU A 205 3.97 10.49 -4.93
N ALA A 206 4.11 11.09 -6.12
CA ALA A 206 5.43 11.41 -6.68
C ALA A 206 6.21 12.33 -5.73
N GLY A 207 7.42 11.91 -5.35
CA GLY A 207 8.27 12.64 -4.39
C GLY A 207 7.87 12.48 -2.92
N HIS A 208 6.96 11.55 -2.62
CA HIS A 208 6.51 11.19 -1.27
C HIS A 208 6.46 9.66 -1.12
N GLY A 209 7.50 8.97 -1.60
CA GLY A 209 7.62 7.53 -1.46
C GLY A 209 8.03 7.08 -0.05
N PRO A 210 8.09 5.76 0.20
CA PRO A 210 8.45 5.20 1.51
C PRO A 210 9.88 5.52 1.94
N GLU A 211 10.74 5.99 1.04
CA GLU A 211 12.10 6.44 1.33
C GLU A 211 12.16 7.71 2.19
N HIS A 212 11.05 8.44 2.33
CA HIS A 212 10.97 9.63 3.17
C HIS A 212 10.77 9.24 4.66
N PRO A 213 11.37 9.99 5.60
CA PRO A 213 11.17 9.73 7.02
C PRO A 213 9.71 9.95 7.41
N LEU A 214 9.25 9.18 8.40
CA LEU A 214 7.94 9.36 8.99
C LEU A 214 7.93 10.61 9.89
N PRO A 215 7.07 11.61 9.65
CA PRO A 215 6.95 12.76 10.52
C PRO A 215 6.16 12.42 11.79
N ASP A 216 6.30 13.26 12.82
CA ASP A 216 5.38 13.27 13.95
C ASP A 216 3.96 13.63 13.46
N PRO A 217 2.94 12.80 13.75
CA PRO A 217 1.57 13.03 13.28
C PRO A 217 0.99 14.37 13.74
N LEU A 218 1.39 14.88 14.90
CA LEU A 218 0.90 16.14 15.44
C LEU A 218 1.28 17.34 14.57
N THR A 219 2.35 17.24 13.78
CA THR A 219 2.77 18.30 12.85
C THR A 219 1.82 18.42 11.65
N LEU A 220 1.05 17.37 11.34
CA LEU A 220 0.12 17.32 10.20
C LEU A 220 -1.34 17.52 10.63
N LEU A 221 -1.67 17.09 11.86
CA LEU A 221 -3.04 16.87 12.31
C LEU A 221 -3.93 18.12 12.21
N GLU A 222 -3.45 19.28 12.65
CA GLU A 222 -4.21 20.54 12.58
C GLU A 222 -4.57 20.88 11.13
N THR A 223 -3.59 20.83 10.23
CA THR A 223 -3.78 21.21 8.82
C THR A 223 -4.71 20.25 8.09
N LEU A 224 -4.58 18.94 8.36
CA LEU A 224 -5.44 17.91 7.79
C LEU A 224 -6.88 18.01 8.32
N THR A 225 -7.06 18.24 9.61
CA THR A 225 -8.38 18.40 10.25
C THR A 225 -9.11 19.61 9.67
N ASP A 226 -8.42 20.76 9.59
CA ASP A 226 -8.96 22.00 9.04
C ASP A 226 -9.30 21.88 7.54
N ALA A 227 -8.49 21.15 6.76
CA ALA A 227 -8.81 20.86 5.36
C ALA A 227 -10.03 19.94 5.21
N CYS A 228 -10.15 18.90 6.05
CA CYS A 228 -11.31 18.02 6.04
C CYS A 228 -12.59 18.76 6.42
N ALA A 229 -12.55 19.62 7.45
CA ALA A 229 -13.70 20.40 7.89
C ALA A 229 -14.22 21.34 6.79
N ARG A 230 -13.32 22.00 6.04
CA ARG A 230 -13.71 22.81 4.88
C ARG A 230 -14.28 21.98 3.75
N HIS A 231 -13.69 20.82 3.45
CA HIS A 231 -14.18 19.94 2.41
C HIS A 231 -15.62 19.46 2.69
N THR A 232 -15.93 19.05 3.92
CA THR A 232 -17.29 18.68 4.31
C THR A 232 -18.28 19.85 4.21
N ALA A 233 -17.85 21.07 4.54
CA ALA A 233 -18.70 22.26 4.44
C ALA A 233 -19.04 22.63 2.98
N ASP A 234 -18.18 22.31 2.03
CA ASP A 234 -18.35 22.58 0.61
C ASP A 234 -19.15 21.48 -0.14
N GLU A 235 -19.39 20.31 0.48
CA GLU A 235 -20.22 19.26 -0.10
C GLU A 235 -21.73 19.61 -0.01
N PRO A 236 -22.44 19.76 -1.15
CA PRO A 236 -23.86 20.07 -1.12
C PRO A 236 -24.67 18.88 -0.59
N GLY A 237 -25.23 19.03 0.61
CA GLY A 237 -26.18 18.09 1.20
C GLY A 237 -25.75 17.42 2.52
N HIS A 238 -24.58 17.76 3.07
CA HIS A 238 -24.18 17.27 4.39
C HIS A 238 -24.82 18.15 5.49
N PRO A 239 -25.69 17.62 6.37
CA PRO A 239 -26.14 18.38 7.53
C PRO A 239 -24.92 18.66 8.40
N ALA A 240 -24.66 19.94 8.66
CA ALA A 240 -23.58 20.37 9.55
C ALA A 240 -23.65 19.58 10.87
N PRO A 241 -22.52 19.06 11.39
CA PRO A 241 -22.54 18.36 12.67
C PRO A 241 -22.95 19.36 13.76
N ALA A 242 -24.17 19.17 14.27
CA ALA A 242 -24.67 19.90 15.41
C ALA A 242 -24.15 19.21 16.68
N TRP A 243 -22.98 19.61 17.22
CA TRP A 243 -22.62 19.31 18.61
C TRP A 243 -21.43 20.13 19.16
N PRO A 244 -21.44 20.61 20.43
CA PRO A 244 -22.59 21.02 21.24
C PRO A 244 -22.54 22.50 21.67
N LEU A 245 -23.72 23.07 21.90
CA LEU A 245 -23.91 24.25 22.73
C LEU A 245 -23.94 23.82 24.19
N ARG A 246 -23.01 24.32 25.00
CA ARG A 246 -23.01 24.16 26.45
C ARG A 246 -24.08 25.07 27.08
N HIS A 247 -24.86 24.52 28.00
CA HIS A 247 -25.45 25.26 29.11
C HIS A 247 -25.00 24.62 30.42
#